data_AF-A0A6A4YY16-F1
#
_entry.id   AF-A0A6A4YY16-F1
#
_cell.length_a   1.000
_cell.length_b   1.000
_cell.length_c   1.000
_cell.angle_alpha   90.00
_cell.angle_beta   90.00
_cell.angle_gamma   90.00
#
_symmetry.space_group_name_H-M   'P 1'
#
loop_
_entity.id
_entity.type
_entity.pdbx_description
1 polymer ?
#
loop_
_entity_poly.entity_id
_entity_poly.type
_entity_poly.pdbx_seq_one_letter_code
_entity_poly.pdbx_strand_id
1 'polypeptide(L)'
;MRALYIVGFLFAVVTLWAVTTSPPQSNDSHGTISTGQGIPAQTNRSVAEKRAMAIAFVEKQMQEHPIPGLSLSVVYKNETVIAQGFGTKQVQ
;
A
#
# COMPACT_ATOMS: atom_id res chain seq x y z
N MET A 1 21.88 44.14 17.60
CA MET A 1 22.71 43.32 16.71
C MET A 1 22.99 41.91 17.25
N ARG A 2 23.37 41.71 18.53
CA ARG A 2 23.74 40.37 19.06
C ARG A 2 22.58 39.39 19.34
N ALA A 3 21.38 39.89 19.65
CA ALA A 3 20.24 39.04 20.00
C ALA A 3 19.66 38.25 18.80
N LEU A 4 19.82 38.75 17.57
CA LEU A 4 19.29 38.11 16.37
C LEU A 4 20.02 36.79 16.04
N TYR A 5 21.32 36.71 16.33
CA TYR A 5 22.13 35.50 16.12
C TYR A 5 21.76 34.37 17.09
N ILE A 6 21.37 34.71 18.31
CA ILE A 6 21.03 33.72 19.35
C ILE A 6 19.73 33.01 19.00
N VAL A 7 18.72 33.75 18.52
CA VAL A 7 17.44 33.18 18.08
C VAL A 7 17.63 32.30 16.83
N GLY A 8 18.43 32.75 15.86
CA GLY A 8 18.75 31.95 14.67
C GLY A 8 19.51 30.67 14.99
N PHE A 9 20.45 30.71 15.94
CA PHE A 9 21.21 29.53 16.36
C PHE A 9 20.33 28.50 17.07
N LEU A 10 19.43 28.93 17.96
CA LEU A 10 18.49 28.03 18.62
C LEU A 10 17.53 27.37 17.62
N PHE A 11 17.07 28.10 16.60
CA PHE A 11 16.20 27.54 15.58
C PHE A 11 16.92 26.46 14.73
N ALA A 12 18.19 26.68 14.38
CA ALA A 12 18.98 25.72 13.60
C ALA A 12 19.24 24.40 14.34
N VAL A 13 19.46 24.44 15.66
CA VAL A 13 19.64 23.22 16.46
C VAL A 13 18.36 22.40 16.52
N VAL A 14 17.20 23.05 16.63
CA VAL A 14 15.88 22.38 16.66
C VAL A 14 15.53 21.75 15.31
N THR A 15 15.81 22.43 14.19
CA THR A 15 15.56 21.87 12.85
C THR A 15 16.53 20.74 12.50
N LEU A 16 17.79 20.82 12.95
CA LEU A 16 18.77 19.76 12.71
C LEU A 16 18.42 18.48 13.48
N TRP A 17 17.91 18.59 14.71
CA TRP A 17 17.42 17.43 15.47
C TRP A 17 16.24 16.74 14.77
N ALA A 18 15.33 17.50 14.16
CA ALA A 18 14.17 16.93 13.46
C ALA A 18 14.54 16.16 12.16
N VAL A 19 15.61 16.58 11.46
CA VAL A 19 16.04 15.96 10.19
C VAL A 19 16.93 14.73 10.38
N THR A 20 17.70 14.66 11.47
CA THR A 20 18.60 13.52 11.74
C THR A 20 17.93 12.34 12.42
N THR A 21 16.72 12.49 12.99
CA THR A 21 15.98 11.38 13.64
C THR A 21 14.95 10.72 12.73
N SER A 22 14.92 11.02 11.43
CA SER A 22 14.16 10.21 10.49
C SER A 22 15.00 8.96 10.15
N PRO A 23 14.77 7.79 10.77
CA PRO A 23 15.36 6.57 10.25
C PRO A 23 14.96 6.45 8.77
N PRO A 24 15.84 5.97 7.88
CA PRO A 24 15.40 5.54 6.56
C PRO A 24 14.29 4.52 6.79
N GLN A 25 13.06 4.89 6.44
CA GLN A 25 11.93 3.99 6.50
C GLN A 25 12.12 2.99 5.36
N SER A 26 12.95 1.98 5.62
CA SER A 26 13.01 0.76 4.82
C SER A 26 11.64 0.11 4.92
N ASN A 27 10.78 0.37 3.94
CA ASN A 27 9.48 -0.26 3.77
C ASN A 27 9.60 -1.72 3.34
N ASP A 28 10.55 -2.48 3.92
CA ASP A 28 10.53 -3.94 3.88
C ASP A 28 9.68 -4.46 5.04
N SER A 29 8.45 -3.97 5.11
CA SER A 29 7.38 -4.62 5.87
C SER A 29 6.96 -5.84 5.07
N HIS A 30 7.77 -6.90 5.10
CA HIS A 30 7.32 -8.24 4.79
C HIS A 30 6.37 -8.66 5.92
N GLY A 31 5.14 -8.15 5.86
CA GLY A 31 4.05 -8.60 6.70
C GLY A 31 3.84 -10.09 6.41
N THR A 32 4.38 -10.95 7.27
CA THR A 32 3.95 -12.34 7.35
C THR A 32 2.50 -12.30 7.83
N ILE A 33 1.58 -12.24 6.88
CA ILE A 33 0.16 -12.51 7.11
C ILE A 33 0.08 -13.98 7.50
N SER A 34 0.04 -14.25 8.81
CA SER A 34 -0.31 -15.56 9.35
C SER A 34 -1.84 -15.73 9.28
N THR A 35 -2.37 -15.86 8.07
CA THR A 35 -3.71 -16.43 7.89
C THR A 35 -3.55 -17.93 8.00
N GLY A 36 -4.12 -18.53 9.06
CA GLY A 36 -4.16 -19.96 9.24
C GLY A 36 -4.92 -20.63 8.09
N GLN A 37 -4.17 -21.12 7.10
CA GLN A 37 -4.44 -22.25 6.23
C GLN A 37 -3.18 -22.37 5.34
N GLY A 38 -2.42 -23.47 5.52
CA GLY A 38 -1.03 -23.64 5.05
C GLY A 38 -0.62 -22.83 3.82
N ILE A 39 0.36 -21.93 3.99
CA ILE A 39 1.02 -21.21 2.90
C ILE A 39 1.65 -22.27 1.97
N PRO A 40 1.14 -22.51 0.75
CA PRO A 40 1.93 -23.28 -0.20
C PRO A 40 3.17 -22.44 -0.48
N ALA A 41 4.33 -23.07 -0.29
CA ALA A 41 5.67 -22.58 -0.54
C ALA A 41 5.70 -21.51 -1.64
N GLN A 42 6.48 -20.44 -1.41
CA GLN A 42 6.80 -19.37 -2.35
C GLN A 42 6.84 -19.86 -3.80
N THR A 43 5.67 -19.95 -4.42
CA THR A 43 5.55 -20.31 -5.80
C THR A 43 5.88 -19.00 -6.49
N ASN A 44 6.93 -18.97 -7.30
CA ASN A 44 7.31 -17.84 -8.14
C ASN A 44 6.20 -17.61 -9.19
N ARG A 45 5.01 -17.23 -8.73
CA ARG A 45 3.86 -16.90 -9.56
C ARG A 45 4.16 -15.60 -10.25
N SER A 46 3.95 -15.60 -11.56
CA SER A 46 4.10 -14.38 -12.36
C SER A 46 3.14 -13.29 -11.87
N VAL A 47 3.45 -12.04 -12.18
CA VAL A 47 2.54 -10.91 -11.89
C VAL A 47 1.19 -11.11 -12.57
N ALA A 48 1.17 -11.69 -13.78
CA ALA A 48 -0.05 -12.01 -14.51
C ALA A 48 -0.93 -13.04 -13.77
N GLU A 49 -0.31 -14.08 -13.21
CA GLU A 49 -1.03 -15.10 -12.43
C GLU A 49 -1.62 -14.53 -11.14
N LYS A 50 -0.84 -13.70 -10.43
CA LYS A 50 -1.33 -12.98 -9.24
C LYS A 50 -2.48 -12.03 -9.56
N ARG A 51 -2.40 -11.33 -10.69
CA ARG A 51 -3.48 -10.47 -11.18
C ARG A 51 -4.75 -11.26 -11.44
N ALA A 52 -4.66 -12.36 -12.20
CA ALA A 52 -5.81 -13.21 -12.51
C ALA A 52 -6.48 -13.75 -11.23
N MET A 53 -5.66 -14.20 -10.26
CA MET A 53 -6.14 -14.68 -8.97
C MET A 53 -6.84 -13.58 -8.16
N ALA A 54 -6.29 -12.36 -8.12
CA ALA A 54 -6.89 -11.24 -7.41
C ALA A 54 -8.25 -10.83 -8.00
N ILE A 55 -8.35 -10.80 -9.33
CA ILE A 55 -9.60 -10.51 -10.05
C ILE A 55 -10.65 -11.58 -9.73
N ALA A 56 -10.30 -12.86 -9.88
CA ALA A 56 -11.20 -13.98 -9.60
C ALA A 56 -11.67 -14.00 -8.14
N PHE A 57 -10.80 -13.64 -7.20
CA PHE A 57 -11.17 -13.49 -5.80
C PHE A 57 -12.20 -12.38 -5.61
N VAL A 58 -11.98 -11.20 -6.16
CA VAL A 58 -12.93 -10.07 -6.05
C VAL A 58 -14.28 -10.43 -6.68
N GLU A 59 -14.29 -11.06 -7.85
CA GLU A 59 -15.52 -11.52 -8.50
C GLU A 59 -16.30 -12.50 -7.62
N LYS A 60 -15.60 -13.47 -7.01
CA LYS A 60 -16.20 -14.40 -6.05
C LYS A 60 -16.78 -13.67 -4.83
N GLN A 61 -16.05 -12.71 -4.27
CA GLN A 61 -16.54 -11.92 -3.14
C GLN A 61 -17.77 -11.08 -3.50
N MET A 62 -17.85 -10.56 -4.72
CA MET A 62 -19.05 -9.84 -5.18
C MET A 62 -20.28 -10.74 -5.35
N GLN A 63 -20.08 -12.04 -5.62
CA GLN A 63 -21.16 -13.01 -5.66
C GLN A 63 -21.65 -13.39 -4.25
N GLU A 64 -20.72 -13.56 -3.31
CA GLU A 64 -21.03 -13.91 -1.91
C GLU A 64 -21.57 -12.71 -1.11
N HIS A 65 -21.13 -11.51 -1.46
CA HIS A 65 -21.48 -10.26 -0.80
C HIS A 65 -22.00 -9.25 -1.83
N PRO A 66 -23.32 -9.21 -2.07
CA PRO A 66 -23.90 -8.33 -3.07
C PRO A 66 -23.73 -6.87 -2.65
N ILE A 67 -22.79 -6.20 -3.29
CA ILE A 67 -22.57 -4.75 -3.20
C ILE A 67 -22.74 -4.13 -4.59
N PRO A 68 -23.20 -2.87 -4.70
CA PRO A 68 -23.44 -2.23 -6.00
C PRO A 68 -22.19 -2.16 -6.89
N GLY A 69 -21.01 -2.02 -6.26
CA GLY A 69 -19.74 -2.07 -6.95
C GLY A 69 -18.53 -1.91 -6.04
N LEU A 70 -17.37 -2.22 -6.61
CA LEU A 70 -16.05 -2.13 -5.99
C LEU A 70 -15.04 -1.67 -7.05
N SER A 71 -14.02 -0.89 -6.68
CA SER A 71 -12.88 -0.66 -7.55
C SER A 71 -11.59 -1.18 -6.90
N LEU A 72 -10.73 -1.81 -7.71
CA LEU A 72 -9.41 -2.27 -7.31
C LEU A 72 -8.35 -1.61 -8.18
N SER A 73 -7.40 -0.95 -7.51
CA SER A 73 -6.20 -0.37 -8.13
C SER A 73 -4.97 -0.89 -7.42
N VAL A 74 -4.02 -1.44 -8.18
CA VAL A 74 -2.77 -1.99 -7.66
C VAL A 74 -1.63 -1.53 -8.55
N VAL A 75 -0.63 -0.92 -7.93
CA VAL A 75 0.64 -0.55 -8.54
C VAL A 75 1.73 -1.48 -8.02
N TYR A 76 2.50 -2.06 -8.93
CA TYR A 76 3.65 -2.91 -8.61
C TYR A 76 4.84 -2.46 -9.46
N LYS A 77 5.99 -2.21 -8.82
CA LYS A 77 7.19 -1.69 -9.49
C LYS A 77 6.91 -0.46 -10.36
N ASN A 78 6.15 0.49 -9.83
CA ASN A 78 5.74 1.72 -10.50
C ASN A 78 4.85 1.53 -11.74
N GLU A 79 4.39 0.31 -12.01
CA GLU A 79 3.44 0.01 -13.08
C GLU A 79 2.07 -0.32 -12.49
N THR A 80 1.02 0.26 -13.06
CA THR A 80 -0.36 -0.12 -12.72
C THR A 80 -0.64 -1.50 -13.29
N VAL A 81 -0.71 -2.50 -12.41
CA VAL A 81 -0.96 -3.90 -12.79
C VAL A 81 -2.45 -4.25 -12.74
N ILE A 82 -3.24 -3.53 -11.93
CA ILE A 82 -4.71 -3.64 -11.88
C ILE A 82 -5.28 -2.22 -11.79
N ALA A 83 -6.27 -1.93 -12.62
CA ALA A 83 -7.14 -0.76 -12.51
C ALA A 83 -8.51 -1.14 -13.08
N GLN A 84 -9.36 -1.73 -12.23
CA GLN A 84 -10.64 -2.29 -12.67
C GLN A 84 -11.75 -1.98 -11.67
N GLY A 85 -12.90 -1.55 -12.21
CA GLY A 85 -14.17 -1.49 -11.48
C GLY A 85 -14.96 -2.77 -11.67
N PHE A 86 -15.67 -3.18 -10.62
CA PHE A 86 -16.54 -4.33 -10.55
C PHE A 86 -17.92 -3.88 -10.08
N GLY A 87 -18.97 -4.59 -10.49
CA GLY A 87 -20.36 -4.26 -10.18
C GLY A 87 -21.14 -3.69 -11.36
N THR A 88 -22.36 -3.26 -11.09
CA THR A 88 -23.32 -2.80 -12.10
C THR A 88 -23.84 -1.41 -11.72
N LYS A 89 -24.11 -0.58 -12.73
CA LYS A 89 -24.73 0.75 -12.51
C LYS A 89 -26.23 0.66 -12.20
N GLN A 90 -26.83 -0.52 -12.37
CA GLN A 90 -28.25 -0.75 -12.27
C GLN A 90 -28.54 -1.36 -10.89
N VAL A 91 -29.43 -0.73 -10.13
CA VAL A 91 -30.10 -1.38 -8.99
C VAL A 91 -31.11 -2.34 -9.62
N GLN A 92 -30.96 -3.64 -9.42
CA GLN A 92 -31.96 -4.62 -9.84
C GLN A 92 -33.08 -4.71 -8.80
#